data_AF-A0A353WS44-F1
#
_entry.id   AF-A0A353WS44-F1
#
_cell.length_a   1.000
_cell.length_b   1.000
_cell.length_c   1.000
_cell.angle_alpha   90.00
_cell.angle_beta   90.00
_cell.angle_gamma   90.00
#
_symmetry.space_group_name_H-M   'P 1'
#
loop_
_entity.id
_entity.type
_entity.pdbx_description
1 polymer ?
#
loop_
_entity_poly.entity_id
_entity_poly.type
_entity_poly.pdbx_seq_one_letter_code
_entity_poly.pdbx_strand_id
1 'polypeptide(L)'
;MARSEGFQTKGKEKLINKQENLNNMATAEISNKVIKKDDSVLCMVSTAVIQSLMNRIESLEQTVEDFRSKLNVNDFVSQVIDNVQNITTEKEMLNVTEAAEYLGVSKSTVYKLTSSHTIPFYKPLGKTIYIDRKDLIDWMKTNQYKSQKQLQEDAMRIITQNKRATSHMITRPLTVSADEDSRLNRMRQLASDIRKKYSLK
;
A
#
# COMPACT_ATOMS: atom_id res chain seq x y z
N MET A 1 -35.18 -125.20 -0.11
CA MET A 1 -34.27 -124.64 -1.13
C MET A 1 -34.50 -123.14 -1.25
N ALA A 2 -33.80 -122.29 -0.49
CA ALA A 2 -33.89 -120.83 -0.67
C ALA A 2 -32.82 -120.10 0.17
N ARG A 3 -31.53 -120.25 -0.16
CA ARG A 3 -30.45 -119.41 0.41
C ARG A 3 -29.28 -119.30 -0.57
N SER A 4 -29.44 -118.58 -1.69
CA SER A 4 -28.29 -118.17 -2.51
C SER A 4 -28.40 -116.79 -3.15
N GLU A 5 -29.56 -116.13 -3.14
CA GLU A 5 -29.72 -114.82 -3.82
C GLU A 5 -29.27 -113.60 -2.98
N GLY A 6 -29.05 -113.76 -1.67
CA GLY A 6 -28.76 -112.65 -0.74
C GLY A 6 -27.30 -112.18 -0.67
N PHE A 7 -26.36 -112.83 -1.36
CA PHE A 7 -24.93 -112.47 -1.33
C PHE A 7 -24.48 -111.60 -2.51
N GLN A 8 -25.17 -111.64 -3.64
CA GLN A 8 -24.84 -110.85 -4.84
C GLN A 8 -25.33 -109.39 -4.75
N THR A 9 -26.38 -109.11 -3.97
CA THR A 9 -27.02 -107.77 -3.90
C THR A 9 -26.27 -106.81 -2.98
N LYS A 10 -25.81 -107.27 -1.80
CA LYS A 10 -25.05 -106.46 -0.84
C LYS A 10 -23.70 -105.96 -1.37
N GLY A 11 -23.05 -106.75 -2.22
CA GLY A 11 -21.78 -106.35 -2.86
C GLY A 11 -21.98 -105.26 -3.91
N LYS A 12 -23.04 -105.38 -4.73
CA LYS A 12 -23.42 -104.39 -5.74
C LYS A 12 -23.87 -103.07 -5.11
N GLU A 13 -24.66 -103.12 -4.05
CA GLU A 13 -25.13 -101.94 -3.32
C GLU A 13 -23.98 -101.14 -2.68
N LYS A 14 -22.97 -101.83 -2.12
CA LYS A 14 -21.73 -101.18 -1.66
C LYS A 14 -20.95 -100.51 -2.78
N LEU A 15 -20.89 -101.13 -3.96
CA LEU A 15 -20.19 -100.57 -5.13
C LEU A 15 -20.93 -99.35 -5.69
N ILE A 16 -22.27 -99.39 -5.72
CA ILE A 16 -23.11 -98.26 -6.15
C ILE A 16 -22.93 -97.07 -5.19
N ASN A 17 -23.03 -97.27 -3.88
CA ASN A 17 -22.84 -96.20 -2.89
C ASN A 17 -21.42 -95.61 -2.94
N LYS A 18 -20.41 -96.44 -3.21
CA LYS A 18 -19.03 -95.97 -3.40
C LYS A 18 -18.91 -95.12 -4.67
N GLN A 19 -19.56 -95.51 -5.76
CA GLN A 19 -19.57 -94.76 -7.01
C GLN A 19 -20.32 -93.44 -6.87
N GLU A 20 -21.47 -93.42 -6.18
CA GLU A 20 -22.20 -92.17 -5.90
C GLU A 20 -21.37 -91.21 -5.05
N ASN A 21 -20.67 -91.69 -4.02
CA ASN A 21 -19.77 -90.85 -3.23
C ASN A 21 -18.63 -90.27 -4.08
N LEU A 22 -18.02 -91.06 -4.95
CA LEU A 22 -16.97 -90.59 -5.85
C LEU A 22 -17.51 -89.55 -6.84
N ASN A 23 -18.70 -89.77 -7.38
CA ASN A 23 -19.35 -88.82 -8.28
C ASN A 23 -19.68 -87.50 -7.56
N ASN A 24 -20.17 -87.56 -6.31
CA ASN A 24 -20.47 -86.38 -5.49
C ASN A 24 -19.21 -85.60 -5.08
N MET A 25 -18.10 -86.31 -4.80
CA MET A 25 -16.81 -85.66 -4.54
C MET A 25 -16.29 -84.97 -5.81
N ALA A 26 -16.36 -85.63 -6.97
CA ALA A 26 -15.92 -85.07 -8.23
C ALA A 26 -16.76 -83.85 -8.65
N THR A 27 -18.09 -83.89 -8.47
CA THR A 27 -18.96 -82.74 -8.76
C THR A 27 -18.71 -81.55 -7.83
N ALA A 28 -18.45 -81.79 -6.53
CA ALA A 28 -18.06 -80.73 -5.59
C ALA A 28 -16.71 -80.09 -5.96
N GLU A 29 -15.75 -80.89 -6.42
CA GLU A 29 -14.42 -80.42 -6.83
C GLU A 29 -14.49 -79.57 -8.10
N ILE A 30 -15.29 -79.99 -9.08
CA ILE A 30 -15.56 -79.23 -10.30
C ILE A 30 -16.28 -77.91 -9.96
N SER A 31 -17.31 -77.96 -9.11
CA SER A 31 -18.08 -76.77 -8.72
C SER A 31 -17.19 -75.74 -8.01
N ASN A 32 -16.36 -76.18 -7.07
CA ASN A 32 -15.37 -75.30 -6.43
C ASN A 32 -14.35 -74.71 -7.42
N LYS A 33 -13.95 -75.48 -8.44
CA LYS A 33 -12.99 -75.01 -9.45
C LYS A 33 -13.62 -73.99 -10.40
N VAL A 34 -14.90 -74.12 -10.72
CA VAL A 34 -15.67 -73.16 -11.52
C VAL A 34 -15.90 -71.87 -10.72
N ILE A 35 -16.40 -71.98 -9.48
CA ILE A 35 -16.64 -70.82 -8.60
C ILE A 35 -15.36 -70.01 -8.38
N LYS A 36 -14.23 -70.67 -8.06
CA LYS A 36 -12.94 -69.97 -7.88
C LYS A 36 -12.46 -69.26 -9.16
N LYS A 37 -12.81 -69.78 -10.33
CA LYS A 37 -12.43 -69.20 -11.63
C LYS A 37 -13.30 -67.99 -11.97
N ASP A 38 -14.60 -68.08 -11.69
CA ASP A 38 -15.55 -66.97 -11.86
C ASP A 38 -15.28 -65.83 -10.86
N ASP A 39 -14.96 -66.16 -9.59
CA ASP A 39 -14.54 -65.19 -8.57
C ASP A 39 -13.23 -64.49 -8.94
N SER A 40 -12.28 -65.20 -9.57
CA SER A 40 -11.02 -64.60 -10.04
C SER A 40 -11.24 -63.62 -11.18
N VAL A 41 -12.13 -63.92 -12.12
CA VAL A 41 -12.45 -62.98 -13.22
C VAL A 41 -13.25 -61.80 -12.71
N LEU A 42 -14.23 -62.03 -11.82
CA LEU A 42 -15.02 -60.98 -11.19
C LEU A 42 -14.15 -60.05 -10.34
N CYS A 43 -13.16 -60.59 -9.62
CA CYS A 43 -12.23 -59.78 -8.84
C CYS A 43 -11.27 -58.98 -9.73
N MET A 44 -10.81 -59.53 -10.86
CA MET A 44 -9.96 -58.82 -11.84
C MET A 44 -10.69 -57.64 -12.48
N VAL A 45 -11.95 -57.83 -12.88
CA VAL A 45 -12.76 -56.74 -13.43
C VAL A 45 -13.05 -55.69 -12.36
N SER A 46 -13.39 -56.11 -11.14
CA SER A 46 -13.63 -55.20 -10.02
C SER A 46 -12.37 -54.41 -9.65
N THR A 47 -11.21 -55.06 -9.60
CA THR A 47 -9.93 -54.38 -9.31
C THR A 47 -9.51 -53.42 -10.41
N ALA A 48 -9.76 -53.73 -11.69
CA ALA A 48 -9.49 -52.80 -12.78
C ALA A 48 -10.37 -51.54 -12.71
N VAL A 49 -11.67 -51.69 -12.39
CA VAL A 49 -12.58 -50.56 -12.18
C VAL A 49 -12.17 -49.74 -10.96
N ILE A 50 -11.86 -50.40 -9.84
CA ILE A 50 -11.37 -49.74 -8.63
C ILE A 50 -10.08 -48.96 -8.91
N GLN A 51 -9.13 -49.54 -9.66
CA GLN A 51 -7.90 -48.86 -10.03
C GLN A 51 -8.16 -47.64 -10.91
N SER A 52 -9.07 -47.76 -11.89
CA SER A 52 -9.47 -46.61 -12.72
C SER A 52 -10.11 -45.49 -11.88
N LEU A 53 -10.94 -45.84 -10.90
CA LEU A 53 -11.53 -44.89 -9.97
C LEU A 53 -10.49 -44.25 -9.06
N MET A 54 -9.56 -45.02 -8.51
CA MET A 54 -8.47 -44.49 -7.68
C MET A 54 -7.64 -43.47 -8.44
N ASN A 55 -7.23 -43.79 -9.67
CA ASN A 55 -6.45 -42.86 -10.50
C ASN A 55 -7.22 -41.56 -10.79
N ARG A 56 -8.55 -41.66 -10.93
CA ARG A 56 -9.41 -40.49 -11.17
C ARG A 56 -9.59 -39.65 -9.91
N ILE A 57 -9.65 -40.28 -8.73
CA ILE A 57 -9.67 -39.60 -7.43
C ILE A 57 -8.34 -38.88 -7.21
N GLU A 58 -7.21 -39.54 -7.46
CA GLU A 58 -5.88 -38.95 -7.33
C GLU A 58 -5.71 -37.75 -8.28
N SER A 59 -6.16 -37.89 -9.54
CA SER A 59 -6.17 -36.76 -10.47
C SER A 59 -7.06 -35.61 -10.01
N LEU A 60 -8.20 -35.88 -9.36
CA LEU A 60 -9.08 -34.84 -8.81
C LEU A 60 -8.44 -34.14 -7.62
N GLU A 61 -7.85 -34.90 -6.69
CA GLU A 61 -7.12 -34.36 -5.55
C GLU A 61 -6.00 -33.41 -6.00
N GLN A 62 -5.25 -33.79 -7.03
CA GLN A 62 -4.22 -32.95 -7.62
C GLN A 62 -4.78 -31.64 -8.19
N THR A 63 -5.91 -31.69 -8.90
CA THR A 63 -6.54 -30.47 -9.44
C THR A 63 -7.06 -29.54 -8.35
N VAL A 64 -7.58 -30.08 -7.25
CA VAL A 64 -8.07 -29.28 -6.12
C VAL A 64 -6.91 -28.55 -5.43
N GLU A 65 -5.78 -29.22 -5.23
CA GLU A 65 -4.60 -28.60 -4.62
C GLU A 65 -4.00 -27.50 -5.53
N ASP A 66 -3.99 -27.73 -6.84
CA ASP A 66 -3.60 -26.72 -7.83
C ASP A 66 -4.52 -25.47 -7.79
N PHE A 67 -5.82 -25.65 -7.62
CA PHE A 67 -6.74 -24.50 -7.47
C PHE A 67 -6.56 -23.80 -6.13
N ARG A 68 -6.34 -24.55 -5.05
CA ARG A 68 -6.11 -24.02 -3.71
C ARG A 68 -4.87 -23.13 -3.65
N SER A 69 -3.78 -23.55 -4.31
CA SER A 69 -2.56 -22.75 -4.40
C SER A 69 -2.74 -21.48 -5.25
N LYS A 70 -3.49 -21.55 -6.37
CA LYS A 70 -3.81 -20.36 -7.19
C LYS A 70 -4.74 -19.36 -6.51
N LEU A 71 -5.59 -19.82 -5.59
CA LEU A 71 -6.50 -18.97 -4.80
C LEU A 71 -5.90 -18.58 -3.45
N ASN A 72 -4.59 -18.74 -3.25
CA ASN A 72 -3.95 -18.39 -1.99
C ASN A 72 -4.08 -16.88 -1.75
N VAL A 73 -5.07 -16.52 -0.93
CA VAL A 73 -5.39 -15.15 -0.54
C VAL A 73 -4.17 -14.45 0.06
N ASN A 74 -3.25 -15.19 0.67
CA ASN A 74 -2.01 -14.64 1.20
C ASN A 74 -1.10 -14.05 0.10
N ASP A 75 -1.04 -14.64 -1.08
CA ASP A 75 -0.19 -14.11 -2.17
C ASP A 75 -0.76 -12.81 -2.71
N PHE A 76 -2.09 -12.74 -2.84
CA PHE A 76 -2.77 -11.49 -3.21
C PHE A 76 -2.58 -10.41 -2.14
N VAL A 77 -2.74 -10.77 -0.85
CA VAL A 77 -2.52 -9.84 0.27
C VAL A 77 -1.08 -9.34 0.28
N SER A 78 -0.08 -10.21 0.09
CA SER A 78 1.32 -9.81 -0.01
C SER A 78 1.57 -8.84 -1.17
N GLN A 79 1.04 -9.16 -2.36
CA GLN A 79 1.19 -8.29 -3.53
C GLN A 79 0.53 -6.91 -3.32
N VAL A 80 -0.63 -6.86 -2.68
CA VAL A 80 -1.29 -5.59 -2.33
C VAL A 80 -0.48 -4.81 -1.29
N ILE A 81 0.07 -5.48 -0.27
CA ILE A 81 0.91 -4.85 0.74
C ILE A 81 2.16 -4.23 0.09
N ASP A 82 2.84 -4.95 -0.80
CA ASP A 82 4.03 -4.44 -1.50
C ASP A 82 3.72 -3.21 -2.35
N ASN A 83 2.59 -3.24 -3.06
CA ASN A 83 2.13 -2.10 -3.84
C ASN A 83 1.81 -0.88 -2.97
N VAL A 84 1.14 -1.08 -1.83
CA VAL A 84 0.81 -0.01 -0.87
C VAL A 84 2.07 0.54 -0.21
N GLN A 85 3.03 -0.32 0.14
CA GLN A 85 4.30 0.12 0.73
C GLN A 85 5.12 0.97 -0.25
N ASN A 86 5.16 0.61 -1.54
CA ASN A 86 5.80 1.43 -2.56
C ASN A 86 5.15 2.82 -2.75
N ILE A 87 3.84 2.94 -2.49
CA ILE A 87 3.13 4.22 -2.54
C ILE A 87 3.37 5.05 -1.26
N THR A 88 3.51 4.38 -0.11
CA THR A 88 3.58 5.04 1.20
C THR A 88 5.01 5.39 1.62
N THR A 89 6.01 4.68 1.09
CA THR A 89 7.43 4.99 1.29
C THR A 89 7.86 6.13 0.37
N GLU A 90 7.30 7.31 0.62
CA GLU A 90 7.75 8.52 -0.05
C GLU A 90 9.22 8.77 0.29
N LYS A 91 10.09 8.61 -0.70
CA LYS A 91 11.52 8.92 -0.59
C LYS A 91 11.69 10.39 -0.17
N GLU A 92 12.38 10.60 0.96
CA GLU A 92 12.61 11.94 1.52
C GLU A 92 13.52 12.78 0.60
N MET A 93 14.53 12.16 -0.01
CA MET A 93 15.49 12.80 -0.90
C MET A 93 15.19 12.45 -2.37
N LEU A 94 14.77 13.44 -3.14
CA LEU A 94 14.46 13.31 -4.56
C LEU A 94 15.69 13.65 -5.41
N ASN A 95 15.93 12.86 -6.46
CA ASN A 95 16.89 13.22 -7.50
C ASN A 95 16.23 14.16 -8.53
N VAL A 96 17.02 14.77 -9.42
CA VAL A 96 16.51 15.72 -10.44
C VAL A 96 15.41 15.12 -11.32
N THR A 97 15.52 13.84 -11.69
CA THR A 97 14.49 13.14 -12.47
C THR A 97 13.19 13.00 -11.68
N GLU A 98 13.28 12.56 -10.43
CA GLU A 98 12.13 12.35 -9.55
C GLU A 98 11.45 13.69 -9.20
N ALA A 99 12.23 14.75 -8.96
CA ALA A 99 11.71 16.09 -8.73
C ALA A 99 11.02 16.67 -9.98
N ALA A 100 11.54 16.38 -11.18
CA ALA A 100 10.92 16.79 -12.43
C ALA A 100 9.55 16.11 -12.62
N GLU A 101 9.47 14.81 -12.33
CA GLU A 101 8.21 14.05 -12.34
C GLU A 101 7.23 14.57 -11.28
N TYR A 102 7.71 14.86 -10.07
CA TYR A 102 6.90 15.40 -8.99
C TYR A 102 6.29 16.78 -9.32
N LEU A 103 7.07 17.67 -9.93
CA LEU A 103 6.62 19.00 -10.36
C LEU A 103 5.84 18.98 -11.69
N GLY A 104 5.90 17.88 -12.45
CA GLY A 104 5.34 17.80 -13.80
C GLY A 104 6.09 18.68 -14.83
N VAL A 105 7.39 18.90 -14.65
CA VAL A 105 8.22 19.74 -15.54
C VAL A 105 9.35 18.93 -16.18
N SER A 106 10.03 19.51 -17.17
CA SER A 106 11.22 18.86 -17.76
C SER A 106 12.42 18.92 -16.81
N LYS A 107 13.34 17.95 -16.93
CA LYS A 107 14.61 17.93 -16.17
C LYS A 107 15.42 19.20 -16.36
N SER A 108 15.42 19.75 -17.57
CA SER A 108 16.10 21.01 -17.89
C SER A 108 15.55 22.19 -17.08
N THR A 109 14.25 22.22 -16.82
CA THR A 109 13.62 23.23 -15.95
C THR A 109 14.11 23.09 -14.52
N VAL A 110 14.17 21.87 -13.98
CA VAL A 110 14.72 21.64 -12.63
C VAL A 110 16.19 22.07 -12.56
N TYR A 111 17.00 21.75 -13.57
CA TYR A 111 18.38 22.24 -13.64
C TYR A 111 18.46 23.77 -13.65
N LYS A 112 17.59 24.45 -14.42
CA LYS A 112 17.51 25.92 -14.37
C LYS A 112 17.23 26.41 -12.96
N LEU A 113 16.21 25.85 -12.29
CA LEU A 113 15.81 26.23 -10.93
C LEU A 113 16.93 26.00 -9.89
N THR A 114 17.69 24.90 -10.02
CA THR A 114 18.85 24.63 -9.16
C THR A 114 20.01 25.58 -9.47
N SER A 115 20.29 25.87 -10.75
CA SER A 115 21.36 26.80 -11.14
C SER A 115 21.08 28.25 -10.74
N SER A 116 19.80 28.67 -10.79
CA SER A 116 19.35 29.98 -10.30
C SER A 116 19.19 30.05 -8.80
N HIS A 117 19.47 28.96 -8.07
CA HIS A 117 19.33 28.85 -6.61
C HIS A 117 17.92 29.25 -6.12
N THR A 118 16.89 28.99 -6.94
CA THR A 118 15.50 29.30 -6.59
C THR A 118 14.88 28.23 -5.72
N ILE A 119 15.29 26.96 -5.89
CA ILE A 119 14.86 25.82 -5.08
C ILE A 119 16.02 25.40 -4.16
N PRO A 120 15.77 25.06 -2.88
CA PRO A 120 16.79 24.47 -2.00
C PRO A 120 17.28 23.10 -2.53
N PHE A 121 18.59 22.90 -2.60
CA PHE A 121 19.18 21.64 -3.07
C PHE A 121 20.47 21.28 -2.33
N TYR A 122 20.76 19.99 -2.31
CA TYR A 122 21.95 19.40 -1.69
C TYR A 122 22.87 18.80 -2.75
N LYS A 123 24.17 18.94 -2.54
CA LYS A 123 25.19 18.52 -3.50
C LYS A 123 26.41 17.89 -2.80
N PRO A 124 26.24 16.74 -2.12
CA PRO A 124 27.29 16.15 -1.27
C PRO A 124 28.56 15.76 -2.05
N LEU A 125 28.41 15.30 -3.30
CA LEU A 125 29.52 14.82 -4.13
C LEU A 125 29.82 15.71 -5.34
N GLY A 126 29.24 16.90 -5.44
CA GLY A 126 29.55 17.82 -6.55
C GLY A 126 28.98 17.45 -7.93
N LYS A 127 28.55 16.20 -8.16
CA LYS A 127 28.03 15.73 -9.47
C LYS A 127 26.51 15.55 -9.49
N THR A 128 25.95 15.02 -8.41
CA THR A 128 24.52 14.74 -8.27
C THR A 128 23.85 15.80 -7.40
N ILE A 129 22.61 16.15 -7.76
CA ILE A 129 21.79 17.11 -7.04
C ILE A 129 20.64 16.33 -6.38
N TYR A 130 20.48 16.53 -5.09
CA TYR A 130 19.38 16.00 -4.30
C TYR A 130 18.51 17.15 -3.81
N ILE A 131 17.22 16.92 -3.72
CA ILE A 131 16.22 17.90 -3.29
C ILE A 131 15.41 17.24 -2.19
N ASP A 132 15.32 17.88 -1.02
CA ASP A 132 14.40 17.40 0.02
C ASP A 132 12.97 17.65 -0.43
N ARG A 133 12.14 16.61 -0.34
CA ARG A 133 10.71 16.70 -0.63
C ARG A 133 10.03 17.78 0.22
N LYS A 134 10.39 17.93 1.48
CA LYS A 134 9.79 18.93 2.38
C LYS A 134 10.12 20.35 1.90
N ASP A 135 11.40 20.59 1.61
CA ASP A 135 11.86 21.88 1.09
C ASP A 135 11.22 22.21 -0.27
N LEU A 136 11.05 21.21 -1.13
CA LEU A 136 10.40 21.38 -2.43
C LEU A 136 8.93 21.81 -2.28
N ILE A 137 8.20 21.19 -1.34
CA ILE A 137 6.81 21.53 -1.03
C ILE A 137 6.72 22.95 -0.44
N ASP A 138 7.61 23.30 0.48
CA ASP A 138 7.59 24.62 1.10
C ASP A 138 7.99 25.72 0.10
N TRP A 139 8.92 25.44 -0.80
CA TRP A 139 9.20 26.30 -1.93
C TRP A 139 7.96 26.49 -2.83
N MET A 140 7.23 25.43 -3.11
CA MET A 140 6.00 25.50 -3.92
C MET A 140 4.93 26.39 -3.27
N LYS A 141 4.82 26.38 -1.94
CA LYS A 141 3.92 27.26 -1.17
C LYS A 141 4.37 28.73 -1.18
N THR A 142 5.66 28.99 -1.36
CA THR A 142 6.24 30.34 -1.24
C THR A 142 5.77 31.27 -2.37
N ASN A 143 5.65 30.77 -3.60
CA ASN A 143 5.23 31.56 -4.77
C ASN A 143 3.71 31.60 -4.95
N GLN A 144 2.95 31.65 -3.86
CA GLN A 144 1.49 31.80 -3.95
C GLN A 144 1.13 33.17 -4.54
N TYR A 145 0.33 33.18 -5.61
CA TYR A 145 -0.28 34.40 -6.11
C TYR A 145 -1.42 34.80 -5.18
N LYS A 146 -1.30 35.97 -4.56
CA LYS A 146 -2.37 36.53 -3.74
C LYS A 146 -3.60 36.78 -4.61
N SER A 147 -4.77 36.39 -4.09
CA SER A 147 -6.05 36.74 -4.72
C SER A 147 -6.21 38.27 -4.75
N GLN A 148 -6.98 38.79 -5.71
CA GLN A 148 -7.27 40.22 -5.79
C GLN A 148 -7.80 40.79 -4.47
N LYS A 149 -8.63 40.01 -3.75
CA LYS A 149 -9.14 40.39 -2.44
C LYS A 149 -8.02 40.53 -1.40
N GLN A 150 -7.10 39.57 -1.34
CA GLN A 150 -5.96 39.61 -0.42
C GLN A 150 -5.02 40.79 -0.75
N LEU A 151 -4.79 41.05 -2.03
CA LEU A 151 -4.00 42.18 -2.49
C LEU A 151 -4.64 43.53 -2.07
N GLN A 152 -5.97 43.63 -2.19
CA GLN A 152 -6.72 44.82 -1.78
C GLN A 152 -6.69 45.01 -0.27
N GLU A 153 -6.87 43.94 0.51
CA GLU A 153 -6.76 43.95 1.97
C GLU A 153 -5.37 44.38 2.44
N ASP A 154 -4.31 43.85 1.82
CA ASP A 154 -2.93 44.25 2.11
C ASP A 154 -2.67 45.72 1.79
N ALA A 155 -3.17 46.21 0.64
CA ALA A 155 -3.09 47.62 0.30
C ALA A 155 -3.82 48.50 1.33
N MET A 156 -5.01 48.10 1.77
CA MET A 156 -5.75 48.80 2.82
C MET A 156 -4.99 48.80 4.16
N ARG A 157 -4.35 47.68 4.55
CA ARG A 157 -3.50 47.60 5.74
C ARG A 157 -2.33 48.58 5.69
N ILE A 158 -1.61 48.64 4.57
CA ILE A 158 -0.48 49.57 4.39
C ILE A 158 -0.95 51.03 4.48
N ILE A 159 -2.05 51.37 3.80
CA ILE A 159 -2.61 52.74 3.82
C ILE A 159 -3.02 53.13 5.25
N THR A 160 -3.67 52.25 5.99
CA THR A 160 -4.11 52.52 7.37
C THR A 160 -2.94 52.66 8.34
N GLN A 161 -1.86 51.88 8.18
CA GLN A 161 -0.63 52.02 8.96
C GLN A 161 0.08 53.36 8.67
N ASN A 162 0.19 53.75 7.39
CA ASN A 162 0.78 55.04 7.02
C ASN A 162 -0.03 56.24 7.51
N LYS A 163 -1.37 56.14 7.53
CA LYS A 163 -2.24 57.17 8.13
C LYS A 163 -1.99 57.34 9.64
N ARG A 164 -1.69 56.25 10.36
CA ARG A 164 -1.35 56.33 11.80
C ARG A 164 0.01 56.97 12.02
N ALA A 165 1.02 56.65 11.20
CA ALA A 165 2.36 57.24 11.28
C ALA A 165 2.35 58.74 10.93
N THR A 166 1.64 59.12 9.86
CA THR A 166 1.48 60.53 9.46
C THR A 166 0.60 61.32 10.42
N SER A 167 -0.46 60.73 10.97
CA SER A 167 -1.25 61.37 12.03
C SER A 167 -0.40 61.62 13.28
N HIS A 168 0.44 60.67 13.71
CA HIS A 168 1.34 60.88 14.85
C HIS A 168 2.40 61.97 14.57
N MET A 169 2.81 62.15 13.31
CA MET A 169 3.68 63.25 12.88
C MET A 169 2.98 64.62 12.88
N ILE A 170 1.69 64.67 12.53
CA ILE A 170 0.88 65.90 12.53
C ILE A 170 0.49 66.31 13.97
N THR A 171 0.28 65.35 14.88
CA THR A 171 -0.14 65.63 16.28
C THR A 171 1.04 65.86 17.24
N ARG A 172 2.30 65.68 16.80
CA ARG A 172 3.46 65.97 17.64
C ARG A 172 3.71 67.48 17.62
N PRO A 173 3.46 68.23 18.72
CA PRO A 173 3.76 69.65 18.72
C PRO A 173 5.26 69.82 18.46
N LEU A 174 5.63 70.80 17.64
CA LEU A 174 7.02 71.22 17.46
C LEU A 174 7.56 71.69 18.81
N THR A 175 8.04 70.77 19.63
CA THR A 175 8.67 71.09 20.91
C THR A 175 10.02 71.71 20.58
N VAL A 176 10.06 73.04 20.55
CA VAL A 176 11.32 73.77 20.64
C VAL A 176 11.98 73.32 21.95
N SER A 177 13.26 72.98 21.93
CA SER A 177 13.95 72.41 23.09
C SER A 177 13.75 73.32 24.33
N ALA A 178 13.72 72.75 25.54
CA ALA A 178 13.51 73.50 26.77
C ALA A 178 14.50 74.69 26.95
N ASP A 179 15.66 74.61 26.31
CA ASP A 179 16.65 75.68 26.24
C ASP A 179 16.20 76.87 25.38
N GLU A 180 15.41 76.63 24.33
CA GLU A 180 14.87 77.66 23.45
C GLU A 180 13.68 78.39 24.06
N ASP A 181 12.82 77.73 24.86
CA ASP A 181 11.77 78.43 25.63
C ASP A 181 12.37 79.42 26.64
N SER A 182 13.51 79.04 27.23
CA SER A 182 14.27 79.89 28.13
C SER A 182 14.95 81.06 27.40
N ARG A 183 15.37 80.87 26.15
CA ARG A 183 15.87 81.96 25.29
C ARG A 183 14.75 82.91 24.87
N LEU A 184 13.61 82.37 24.44
CA LEU A 184 12.47 83.15 23.97
C LEU A 184 11.86 83.99 25.10
N ASN A 185 11.74 83.43 26.31
CA ASN A 185 11.30 84.20 27.47
C ASN A 185 12.29 85.28 27.88
N ARG A 186 13.60 85.04 27.77
CA ARG A 186 14.63 86.09 27.96
C ARG A 186 14.51 87.19 26.91
N MET A 187 14.28 86.84 25.64
CA MET A 187 14.07 87.83 24.57
C MET A 187 12.79 88.65 24.76
N ARG A 188 11.69 88.02 25.19
CA ARG A 188 10.44 88.72 25.53
C ARG A 188 10.64 89.69 26.69
N GLN A 189 11.35 89.27 27.73
CA GLN A 189 11.68 90.13 28.87
C GLN A 189 12.54 91.33 28.44
N LEU A 190 13.60 91.07 27.66
CA LEU A 190 14.46 92.12 27.12
C LEU A 190 13.68 93.15 26.27
N ALA A 191 12.75 92.67 25.44
CA ALA A 191 11.89 93.54 24.62
C ALA A 191 10.89 94.36 25.46
N SER A 192 10.44 93.83 26.60
CA SER A 192 9.62 94.57 27.57
C SER A 192 10.43 95.67 28.26
N ASP A 193 11.65 95.34 28.68
CA ASP A 193 12.55 96.26 29.38
C ASP A 193 13.03 97.39 28.46
N ILE A 194 13.32 97.09 27.19
CA ILE A 194 13.60 98.10 26.16
C ILE A 194 12.39 99.02 25.99
N ARG A 195 11.18 98.47 25.82
CA ARG A 195 9.96 99.29 25.70
C ARG A 195 9.78 100.23 26.89
N LYS A 196 9.95 99.75 28.12
CA LYS A 196 9.89 100.61 29.32
C LYS A 196 10.98 101.67 29.35
N LYS A 197 12.22 101.30 29.01
CA LYS A 197 13.38 102.22 29.02
C LYS A 197 13.22 103.39 28.06
N TYR A 198 12.61 103.16 26.90
CA TYR A 198 12.40 104.18 25.87
C TYR A 198 10.98 104.79 25.86
N SER A 199 10.11 104.38 26.79
CA SER A 199 8.76 104.94 26.96
C SER A 199 8.68 106.04 28.03
N LEU A 200 9.81 106.45 28.63
CA LEU A 200 9.90 107.63 29.49
C LEU A 200 10.75 108.69 28.80
N LYS A 201 10.10 109.40 27.88
CA LYS A 201 10.46 110.75 27.45
C LYS A 201 9.20 111.59 27.45
#